data_AF-A0A2S2PCN7-F1
#
_entry.id   AF-A0A2S2PCN7-F1
#
_cell.length_a   1.000
_cell.length_b   1.000
_cell.length_c   1.000
_cell.angle_alpha   90.00
_cell.angle_beta   90.00
_cell.angle_gamma   90.00
#
_symmetry.space_group_name_H-M   'P 1'
#
loop_
_entity.id
_entity.type
_entity.pdbx_description
1 polymer ?
#
loop_
_entity_poly.entity_id
_entity_poly.type
_entity_poly.pdbx_seq_one_letter_code
_entity_poly.pdbx_strand_id
1 'polypeptide(L)'
;MYILIFNLFLTLILGGIFIMYNYSRLCQVWEAYEKGVIENFYESLPDICSVNFGLLTSNEEWLLILNHLSMYPLVIQQSVKHLLSASVDVHRLCKFLMEMSSAVSLFYHRHHILSDPISSLLPLMHARLYLVKASIQVYENVFQLLGIDAVREM
;
A
#
# COMPACT_ATOMS: atom_id res chain seq x y z
N MET A 1 -1.45 -11.56 -34.15
CA MET A 1 -2.42 -11.91 -33.09
C MET A 1 -1.74 -12.59 -31.89
N TYR A 2 -0.96 -13.67 -32.09
CA TYR A 2 -0.21 -14.34 -31.01
C TYR A 2 0.79 -13.45 -30.25
N ILE A 3 1.51 -12.57 -30.94
CA ILE A 3 2.47 -11.63 -30.31
C ILE A 3 1.75 -10.61 -29.40
N LEU A 4 0.52 -10.22 -29.76
CA LEU A 4 -0.28 -9.27 -28.98
C LEU A 4 -0.86 -9.92 -27.72
N ILE A 5 -1.32 -11.17 -27.85
CA ILE A 5 -1.83 -11.98 -26.73
C ILE A 5 -0.70 -12.33 -25.76
N PHE A 6 0.49 -12.69 -26.28
CA PHE A 6 1.67 -12.98 -25.46
C PHE A 6 2.19 -11.74 -24.70
N ASN A 7 2.26 -10.58 -25.36
CA ASN A 7 2.62 -9.33 -24.68
C ASN A 7 1.59 -8.94 -23.63
N LEU A 8 0.29 -9.07 -23.92
CA LEU A 8 -0.77 -8.78 -22.95
C LEU A 8 -0.67 -9.71 -21.72
N PHE A 9 -0.41 -11.00 -21.95
CA PHE A 9 -0.23 -11.98 -20.87
C PHE A 9 1.02 -11.68 -20.03
N LEU A 10 2.14 -11.31 -20.66
CA LEU A 10 3.37 -10.94 -19.97
C LEU A 10 3.18 -9.65 -19.15
N THR A 11 2.51 -8.63 -19.69
CA THR A 11 2.21 -7.39 -18.97
C THR A 11 1.31 -7.64 -17.75
N LEU A 12 0.33 -8.54 -17.87
CA LEU A 12 -0.53 -8.92 -16.75
C LEU A 12 0.23 -9.66 -15.65
N ILE A 13 1.11 -10.59 -16.00
CA ILE A 13 1.96 -11.31 -15.03
C ILE A 13 2.93 -10.35 -14.34
N LEU A 14 3.63 -9.51 -15.12
CA LEU A 14 4.58 -8.55 -14.57
C LEU A 14 3.89 -7.51 -13.68
N GLY A 15 2.66 -7.11 -14.02
CA GLY A 15 1.84 -6.23 -13.18
C GLY A 15 1.46 -6.88 -11.86
N GLY A 16 1.00 -8.13 -11.87
CA GLY A 16 0.69 -8.89 -10.66
C GLY A 16 1.90 -9.07 -9.74
N ILE A 17 3.05 -9.44 -10.30
CA ILE A 17 4.32 -9.56 -9.55
C ILE A 17 4.72 -8.21 -8.94
N PHE A 18 4.62 -7.12 -9.71
CA PHE A 18 4.96 -5.78 -9.22
C PHE A 18 4.06 -5.33 -8.06
N ILE A 19 2.77 -5.61 -8.15
CA ILE A 19 1.81 -5.34 -7.07
C ILE A 19 2.20 -6.12 -5.80
N MET A 20 2.39 -7.43 -5.94
CA MET A 20 2.73 -8.30 -4.81
C MET A 20 4.06 -7.94 -4.16
N TYR A 21 5.07 -7.61 -4.96
CA TYR A 21 6.38 -7.18 -4.46
C TYR A 21 6.30 -5.91 -3.62
N ASN A 22 5.51 -4.92 -4.05
CA ASN A 22 5.36 -3.69 -3.25
C ASN A 22 4.54 -3.90 -1.99
N TYR A 23 3.50 -4.74 -2.06
CA TYR A 23 2.74 -5.16 -0.89
C TYR A 23 3.60 -5.91 0.13
N SER A 24 4.40 -6.89 -0.30
CA SER A 24 5.26 -7.68 0.59
C SER A 24 6.34 -6.82 1.25
N ARG A 25 6.90 -5.84 0.54
CA ARG A 25 7.85 -4.87 1.15
C ARG A 25 7.25 -4.08 2.29
N LEU A 26 5.99 -3.65 2.16
CA LEU A 26 5.31 -2.96 3.26
C LEU A 26 5.06 -3.90 4.43
N CYS A 27 4.66 -5.15 4.17
CA CYS A 27 4.49 -6.18 5.20
C CYS A 27 5.80 -6.41 5.96
N GLN A 28 6.93 -6.56 5.26
CA GLN A 28 8.25 -6.73 5.87
C GLN A 28 8.66 -5.53 6.74
N VAL A 29 8.34 -4.30 6.33
CA VAL A 29 8.56 -3.11 7.17
C VAL A 29 7.74 -3.17 8.45
N TRP A 30 6.47 -3.56 8.34
CA TRP A 30 5.59 -3.69 9.49
C TRP A 30 6.05 -4.82 10.45
N GLU A 31 6.41 -5.98 9.91
CA GLU A 31 6.91 -7.13 10.68
C GLU A 31 8.25 -6.81 11.36
N ALA A 32 9.16 -6.12 10.67
CA ALA A 32 10.43 -5.67 11.25
C ALA A 32 10.21 -4.70 12.41
N TYR A 33 9.21 -3.80 12.29
CA TYR A 33 8.80 -2.92 13.38
C TYR A 33 8.26 -3.72 14.57
N GLU A 34 7.29 -4.60 14.35
CA GLU A 34 6.68 -5.41 15.41
C GLU A 34 7.71 -6.28 16.13
N LYS A 35 8.64 -6.90 15.38
CA LYS A 35 9.77 -7.62 15.96
C LYS A 35 10.64 -6.71 16.82
N GLY A 36 10.96 -5.50 16.35
CA GLY A 36 11.72 -4.53 17.13
C GLY A 36 10.99 -4.07 18.40
N VAL A 37 9.67 -4.01 18.41
CA VAL A 37 8.88 -3.75 19.63
C VAL A 37 9.00 -4.92 20.61
N ILE A 38 8.89 -6.16 20.14
CA ILE A 38 9.04 -7.37 20.97
C ILE A 38 10.44 -7.44 21.58
N GLU A 39 11.46 -7.03 20.84
CA GLU A 39 12.87 -7.00 21.27
C GLU A 39 13.23 -5.77 22.11
N ASN A 40 12.27 -4.89 22.44
CA ASN A 40 12.44 -3.62 23.16
C ASN A 40 13.39 -2.62 22.46
N PHE A 41 13.56 -2.74 21.14
CA PHE A 41 14.30 -1.79 20.31
C PHE A 41 13.44 -0.58 19.94
N TYR A 42 12.13 -0.79 19.73
CA TYR A 42 11.16 0.27 19.50
C TYR A 42 10.10 0.30 20.61
N GLU A 43 9.55 1.48 20.87
CA GLU A 43 8.31 1.59 21.64
C GLU A 43 7.11 1.16 20.80
N SER A 44 6.05 0.69 21.48
CA SER A 44 4.78 0.39 20.82
C SER A 44 4.19 1.62 20.13
N LEU A 45 3.50 1.39 19.03
CA LEU A 45 3.01 2.49 18.20
C LEU A 45 2.02 3.31 19.02
N PRO A 46 2.19 4.64 19.11
CA PRO A 46 1.30 5.46 19.89
C PRO A 46 -0.11 5.48 19.28
N ASP A 47 -1.11 5.82 20.08
CA ASP A 47 -2.49 5.94 19.61
C ASP A 47 -2.58 6.92 18.43
N ILE A 48 -3.43 6.60 17.46
CA ILE A 48 -3.54 7.37 16.21
C ILE A 48 -3.85 8.85 16.46
N CYS A 49 -4.62 9.19 17.51
CA CYS A 49 -4.96 10.57 17.86
C CYS A 49 -3.78 11.35 18.45
N SER A 50 -2.73 10.66 18.90
CA SER A 50 -1.50 11.25 19.45
C SER A 50 -0.38 11.42 18.43
N VAL A 51 -0.57 10.92 17.20
CA VAL A 51 0.41 11.00 16.11
C VAL A 51 0.29 12.33 15.39
N ASN A 52 1.43 13.01 15.22
CA ASN A 52 1.47 14.24 14.42
C ASN A 52 1.64 13.91 12.92
N PHE A 53 0.52 13.76 12.21
CA PHE A 53 0.52 13.57 10.75
C PHE A 53 0.98 14.80 9.95
N GLY A 54 1.05 15.99 10.56
CA GLY A 54 1.59 17.19 9.92
C GLY A 54 3.09 17.10 9.59
N LEU A 55 3.77 16.06 10.06
CA LEU A 55 5.16 15.76 9.72
C LEU A 55 5.31 15.09 8.34
N LEU A 56 4.22 14.56 7.78
CA LEU A 56 4.20 13.99 6.43
C LEU A 56 4.11 15.15 5.42
N THR A 57 5.24 15.52 4.83
CA THR A 57 5.37 16.70 3.98
C THR A 57 5.88 16.39 2.58
N SER A 58 6.32 15.16 2.30
CA SER A 58 6.87 14.81 0.99
C SER A 58 5.79 14.58 -0.05
N ASN A 59 6.11 14.88 -1.31
CA ASN A 59 5.18 14.66 -2.43
C ASN A 59 4.74 13.19 -2.52
N GLU A 60 5.64 12.26 -2.19
CA GLU A 60 5.41 10.83 -2.19
C GLU A 60 4.41 10.40 -1.10
N GLU A 61 4.53 10.97 0.10
CA GLU A 61 3.60 10.76 1.21
C GLU A 61 2.21 11.30 0.84
N TRP A 62 2.15 12.54 0.33
CA TRP A 62 0.90 13.16 -0.12
C TRP A 62 0.25 12.40 -1.27
N LEU A 63 1.03 11.88 -2.22
CA LEU A 63 0.54 11.08 -3.34
C LEU A 63 -0.18 9.82 -2.83
N LEU A 64 0.41 9.11 -1.86
CA LEU A 64 -0.25 7.95 -1.26
C LEU A 64 -1.55 8.34 -0.54
N ILE A 65 -1.51 9.39 0.28
CA ILE A 65 -2.67 9.80 1.09
C ILE A 65 -3.82 10.31 0.20
N LEU A 66 -3.54 11.29 -0.65
CA LEU A 66 -4.57 12.02 -1.38
C LEU A 66 -5.03 11.30 -2.65
N ASN A 67 -4.14 10.59 -3.35
CA ASN A 67 -4.50 10.01 -4.64
C ASN A 67 -4.89 8.54 -4.53
N HIS A 68 -4.48 7.85 -3.47
CA HIS A 68 -4.75 6.41 -3.31
C HIS A 68 -5.60 6.11 -2.08
N LEU A 69 -5.09 6.37 -0.86
CA LEU A 69 -5.76 5.96 0.38
C LEU A 69 -7.10 6.68 0.62
N SER A 70 -7.21 7.97 0.29
CA SER A 70 -8.49 8.67 0.41
C SER A 70 -9.44 8.41 -0.76
N MET A 71 -8.92 8.02 -1.93
CA MET A 71 -9.72 7.81 -3.14
C MET A 71 -10.20 6.38 -3.33
N TYR A 72 -9.61 5.38 -2.64
CA TYR A 72 -10.00 3.97 -2.82
C TYR A 72 -11.51 3.72 -2.64
N PRO A 73 -12.25 4.37 -1.70
CA PRO A 73 -13.69 4.12 -1.56
C PRO A 73 -14.47 4.55 -2.81
N LEU A 74 -14.06 5.66 -3.43
CA LEU A 74 -14.64 6.14 -4.69
C LEU A 74 -14.33 5.17 -5.84
N VAL A 75 -13.11 4.63 -5.89
CA VAL A 75 -12.74 3.61 -6.89
C VAL A 75 -13.61 2.36 -6.75
N ILE A 76 -13.86 1.89 -5.53
CA ILE A 76 -14.78 0.76 -5.27
C ILE A 76 -16.19 1.12 -5.76
N GLN A 77 -16.72 2.28 -5.37
CA GLN A 77 -18.06 2.73 -5.78
C GLN A 77 -18.20 2.78 -7.31
N GLN A 78 -17.17 3.27 -8.01
CA GLN A 78 -17.15 3.30 -9.47
C GLN A 78 -17.06 1.91 -10.08
N SER A 79 -16.34 0.98 -9.43
CA SER A 79 -16.20 -0.41 -9.88
C SER A 79 -17.51 -1.18 -9.83
N VAL A 80 -18.41 -0.84 -8.91
CA VAL A 80 -19.72 -1.50 -8.74
C VAL A 80 -20.88 -0.66 -9.28
N LYS A 81 -20.63 0.39 -10.05
CA LYS A 81 -21.67 1.30 -10.57
C LYS A 81 -22.78 0.58 -11.36
N HIS A 82 -22.42 -0.50 -12.05
CA HIS A 82 -23.33 -1.29 -12.88
C HIS A 82 -23.70 -2.64 -12.27
N LEU A 83 -23.58 -2.77 -10.94
CA LEU A 83 -23.83 -4.03 -10.23
C LEU A 83 -25.25 -4.57 -10.45
N LEU A 84 -26.26 -3.68 -10.51
CA LEU A 84 -27.65 -4.07 -10.79
C LEU A 84 -27.85 -4.67 -12.19
N SER A 85 -26.94 -4.35 -13.12
CA SER A 85 -26.87 -4.94 -14.46
C SER A 85 -25.94 -6.15 -14.52
N ALA A 86 -25.61 -6.74 -13.36
CA ALA A 86 -24.69 -7.87 -13.20
C ALA A 86 -23.29 -7.63 -13.80
N SER A 87 -22.84 -6.36 -13.82
CA SER A 87 -21.53 -5.96 -14.33
C SER A 87 -20.69 -5.30 -13.23
N VAL A 88 -19.44 -5.74 -13.11
CA VAL A 88 -18.43 -5.16 -12.20
C VAL A 88 -17.19 -4.81 -13.01
N ASP A 89 -16.78 -3.56 -12.92
CA ASP A 89 -15.61 -3.02 -13.62
C ASP A 89 -14.30 -3.38 -12.88
N VAL A 90 -14.01 -4.68 -12.73
CA VAL A 90 -12.82 -5.18 -12.00
C VAL A 90 -11.49 -4.59 -12.48
N HIS A 91 -11.42 -4.20 -13.76
CA HIS A 91 -10.26 -3.55 -14.35
C HIS A 91 -9.88 -2.23 -13.64
N ARG A 92 -10.86 -1.54 -13.02
CA ARG A 92 -10.61 -0.32 -12.23
C ARG A 92 -9.84 -0.62 -10.95
N LEU A 93 -10.16 -1.73 -10.27
CA LEU A 93 -9.44 -2.19 -9.09
C LEU A 93 -8.01 -2.63 -9.44
N CYS A 94 -7.84 -3.37 -10.55
CA CYS A 94 -6.50 -3.75 -11.03
C CYS A 94 -5.65 -2.53 -11.38
N LYS A 95 -6.24 -1.55 -12.08
CA LYS A 95 -5.56 -0.30 -12.41
C LYS A 95 -5.18 0.48 -11.15
N PHE A 96 -6.09 0.58 -10.18
CA PHE A 96 -5.81 1.20 -8.89
C PHE A 96 -4.64 0.54 -8.17
N LEU A 97 -4.60 -0.79 -8.10
CA LEU A 97 -3.49 -1.52 -7.48
C LEU A 97 -2.16 -1.24 -8.17
N MET A 98 -2.13 -1.19 -9.51
CA MET A 98 -0.92 -0.85 -10.27
C MET A 98 -0.42 0.57 -9.97
N GLU A 99 -1.32 1.55 -9.96
CA GLU A 99 -1.00 2.94 -9.69
C GLU A 99 -0.54 3.13 -8.24
N MET A 100 -1.26 2.54 -7.28
CA MET A 100 -0.90 2.56 -5.86
C MET A 100 0.47 1.90 -5.63
N SER A 101 0.76 0.78 -6.29
CA SER A 101 2.07 0.11 -6.20
C SER A 101 3.21 0.95 -6.76
N SER A 102 2.92 1.77 -7.77
CA SER A 102 3.90 2.74 -8.28
C SER A 102 4.18 3.84 -7.25
N ALA A 103 3.15 4.36 -6.58
CA ALA A 103 3.31 5.33 -5.50
C ALA A 103 4.03 4.74 -4.28
N VAL A 104 3.71 3.51 -3.89
CA VAL A 104 4.40 2.78 -2.80
C VAL A 104 5.87 2.56 -3.12
N SER A 105 6.19 2.14 -4.35
CA SER A 105 7.57 1.96 -4.78
C SER A 105 8.38 3.26 -4.66
N LEU A 106 7.77 4.40 -5.02
CA LEU A 106 8.42 5.71 -4.93
C LEU A 106 8.59 6.15 -3.47
N PHE A 107 7.53 6.00 -2.65
CA PHE A 107 7.57 6.29 -1.22
C PHE A 107 8.66 5.49 -0.50
N TYR A 108 8.73 4.17 -0.71
CA TYR A 108 9.74 3.32 -0.10
C TYR A 108 11.15 3.73 -0.54
N HIS A 109 11.36 4.00 -1.83
CA HIS A 109 12.67 4.39 -2.34
C HIS A 109 13.16 5.73 -1.77
N ARG A 110 12.24 6.68 -1.52
CA ARG A 110 12.58 8.04 -1.08
C ARG A 110 12.69 8.18 0.44
N HIS A 111 12.01 7.33 1.20
CA HIS A 111 11.91 7.48 2.64
C HIS A 111 12.42 6.25 3.39
N HIS A 112 13.37 6.49 4.29
CA HIS A 112 13.70 5.51 5.31
C HIS A 112 12.56 5.50 6.35
N ILE A 113 11.80 4.40 6.38
CA ILE A 113 10.60 4.29 7.23
C ILE A 113 11.03 3.94 8.65
N LEU A 114 11.69 2.80 8.84
CA LEU A 114 12.31 2.43 10.11
C LEU A 114 13.68 3.09 10.18
N SER A 115 13.98 3.77 11.28
CA SER A 115 15.27 4.41 11.54
C SER A 115 15.70 4.06 12.96
N ASP A 116 16.97 4.26 13.29
CA ASP A 116 17.43 4.13 14.68
C ASP A 116 16.55 4.97 15.62
N PRO A 117 16.22 4.48 16.83
CA PRO A 117 15.29 5.10 17.76
C PRO A 117 15.87 6.36 18.41
N ILE A 118 16.16 7.36 17.60
CA ILE A 118 16.58 8.70 17.99
C ILE A 118 15.31 9.50 18.26
N SER A 119 15.18 10.05 19.46
CA SER A 119 13.95 10.68 19.96
C SER A 119 13.34 11.74 19.03
N SER A 120 14.15 12.46 18.25
CA SER A 120 13.70 13.46 17.29
C SER A 120 13.07 12.89 16.01
N LEU A 121 13.41 11.65 15.65
CA LEU A 121 12.94 10.99 14.42
C LEU A 121 11.72 10.09 14.65
N LEU A 122 11.50 9.64 15.90
CA LEU A 122 10.37 8.78 16.28
C LEU A 122 9.01 9.34 15.85
N PRO A 123 8.68 10.64 16.01
CA PRO A 123 7.37 11.15 15.60
C PRO A 123 7.08 10.99 14.10
N LEU A 124 8.09 11.23 13.25
CA LEU A 124 7.96 11.07 11.81
C LEU A 124 7.89 9.60 11.41
N MET A 125 8.71 8.75 12.05
CA MET A 125 8.66 7.30 11.89
C MET A 125 7.27 6.76 12.21
N HIS A 126 6.66 7.16 13.33
CA HIS A 126 5.31 6.73 13.71
C HIS A 126 4.27 7.14 12.66
N ALA A 127 4.32 8.37 12.16
CA ALA A 127 3.42 8.84 11.10
C ALA A 127 3.56 8.00 9.82
N ARG A 128 4.79 7.66 9.42
CA ARG A 128 5.06 6.78 8.26
C ARG A 128 4.62 5.34 8.50
N LEU A 129 4.76 4.81 9.71
CA LEU A 129 4.27 3.47 10.06
C LEU A 129 2.74 3.37 9.93
N TYR A 130 2.01 4.42 10.31
CA TYR A 130 0.57 4.50 10.04
C TYR A 130 0.26 4.54 8.54
N LEU A 131 1.08 5.23 7.73
CA LEU A 131 0.94 5.23 6.27
C LEU A 131 1.19 3.83 5.68
N VAL A 132 2.19 3.10 6.18
CA VAL A 132 2.44 1.69 5.83
C VAL A 132 1.24 0.82 6.16
N LYS A 133 0.76 0.89 7.40
CA LYS A 133 -0.38 0.08 7.89
C LYS A 133 -1.65 0.36 7.10
N ALA A 134 -1.96 1.63 6.82
CA ALA A 134 -3.10 2.02 6.00
C ALA A 134 -2.98 1.49 4.56
N SER A 135 -1.77 1.53 3.99
CA SER A 135 -1.51 1.00 2.65
C SER A 135 -1.70 -0.51 2.58
N ILE A 136 -1.17 -1.27 3.55
CA ILE A 136 -1.38 -2.72 3.67
C ILE A 136 -2.88 -3.02 3.74
N GLN A 137 -3.62 -2.33 4.60
CA GLN A 137 -5.07 -2.54 4.73
C GLN A 137 -5.81 -2.31 3.41
N VAL A 138 -5.46 -1.27 2.65
CA VAL A 138 -6.09 -0.99 1.35
C VAL A 138 -5.74 -2.06 0.31
N TYR A 139 -4.50 -2.54 0.27
CA TYR A 139 -4.13 -3.70 -0.55
C TYR A 139 -4.99 -4.91 -0.23
N GLU A 140 -5.04 -5.31 1.04
CA GLU A 140 -5.79 -6.48 1.50
C GLU A 140 -7.28 -6.39 1.17
N ASN A 141 -7.89 -5.21 1.37
CA ASN A 141 -9.28 -4.98 1.01
C ASN A 141 -9.53 -5.19 -0.49
N VAL A 142 -8.66 -4.66 -1.36
CA VAL A 142 -8.82 -4.78 -2.80
C VAL A 142 -8.51 -6.20 -3.28
N PHE A 143 -7.51 -6.88 -2.69
CA PHE A 143 -7.24 -8.29 -2.95
C PHE A 143 -8.42 -9.18 -2.59
N GLN A 144 -9.04 -8.94 -1.43
CA GLN A 144 -10.24 -9.66 -1.02
C GLN A 144 -11.40 -9.44 -2.00
N LEU A 145 -11.60 -8.21 -2.48
CA LEU A 145 -12.61 -7.91 -3.50
C LEU A 145 -12.35 -8.61 -4.85
N LEU A 146 -11.07 -8.84 -5.19
CA LEU A 146 -10.66 -9.53 -6.41
C LEU A 146 -10.55 -11.06 -6.24
N GLY A 147 -10.71 -11.59 -5.03
CA GLY A 147 -10.51 -13.01 -4.73
C GLY A 147 -9.05 -13.46 -4.89
N ILE A 148 -8.11 -12.57 -4.57
CA ILE A 148 -6.67 -12.83 -4.65
C ILE A 148 -6.13 -13.16 -3.25
N ASP A 149 -5.43 -14.27 -3.12
CA ASP A 149 -4.68 -14.59 -1.89
C ASP A 149 -3.41 -13.74 -1.84
N ALA A 150 -3.34 -12.85 -0.84
CA ALA A 150 -2.24 -11.92 -0.69
C ALA A 150 -0.96 -12.64 -0.21
N VAL A 151 0.14 -12.47 -0.94
CA VAL A 151 1.44 -13.03 -0.58
C VAL A 151 2.21 -12.00 0.27
N ARG A 152 2.26 -12.20 1.59
CA ARG A 152 2.91 -11.28 2.54
C ARG A 152 4.44 -11.30 2.45
N GLU A 153 5.00 -12.44 2.06
CA GLU A 153 6.45 -12.67 1.92
C GLU A 153 6.76 -13.09 0.48
N MET A 154 7.62 -12.32 -0.20
CA MET A 154 8.05 -12.56 -1.57
C MET A 154 9.56 -12.43 -1.69
#